data_AF-A0AAV0WJS0-F1
#
_entry.id   AF-A0AAV0WJS0-F1
#
_cell.length_a   1.000
_cell.length_b   1.000
_cell.length_c   1.000
_cell.angle_alpha   90.00
_cell.angle_beta   90.00
_cell.angle_gamma   90.00
#
_symmetry.space_group_name_H-M   'P 1'
#
loop_
_entity.id
_entity.type
_entity.pdbx_description
1 polymer ?
#
loop_
_entity_poly.entity_id
_entity_poly.type
_entity_poly.pdbx_seq_one_letter_code
_entity_poly.pdbx_strand_id
1 'polypeptide(L)'
;MFLHLVGCLKEKGRDLIIHHTFLIPGHTHMEADTIHAAIEKQKKRTMIDIELPRDWAILISSVPRKPPINVIQMEQYNFLNFKELIGKVFIHKKINIDGEAVGWNKIRWMK
;
A
#
# COMPACT_ATOMS: atom_id res chain seq x y z
N MET A 1 -9.25 2.50 -14.32
CA MET A 1 -8.25 1.71 -15.07
C MET A 1 -8.26 0.24 -14.65
N PHE A 2 -8.02 -0.10 -13.38
CA PHE A 2 -8.02 -1.50 -12.91
C PHE A 2 -9.37 -2.22 -13.10
N LEU A 3 -10.49 -1.61 -12.67
CA LEU A 3 -11.83 -2.21 -12.86
C LEU A 3 -12.19 -2.43 -14.33
N HIS A 4 -11.73 -1.55 -15.22
CA HIS A 4 -11.90 -1.68 -16.67
C HIS A 4 -11.10 -2.88 -17.21
N LEU A 5 -9.87 -3.09 -16.72
CA LEU A 5 -9.09 -4.28 -17.04
C LEU A 5 -9.79 -5.57 -16.58
N VAL A 6 -10.34 -5.60 -15.37
CA VAL A 6 -11.10 -6.76 -14.86
C VAL A 6 -12.31 -7.04 -15.74
N GLY A 7 -13.06 -6.01 -16.14
CA GLY A 7 -14.19 -6.14 -17.07
C GLY A 7 -13.78 -6.74 -18.41
N CYS A 8 -12.76 -6.18 -19.06
CA CYS A 8 -12.23 -6.67 -20.33
C CYS A 8 -11.71 -8.12 -20.25
N LEU A 9 -11.12 -8.53 -19.13
CA LEU A 9 -10.65 -9.90 -18.93
C LEU A 9 -11.82 -10.88 -18.84
N LYS A 10 -12.87 -10.49 -18.11
CA LYS A 10 -14.09 -11.30 -17.95
C LYS A 10 -14.84 -11.46 -19.27
N GLU A 11 -14.94 -10.40 -20.08
CA GLU A 11 -15.52 -10.46 -21.44
C GLU A 11 -14.75 -11.39 -22.38
N LYS A 12 -13.43 -11.52 -22.20
CA LYS A 12 -12.57 -12.41 -22.98
C LYS A 12 -12.48 -13.84 -22.41
N GLY A 13 -13.31 -14.18 -21.41
CA GLY A 13 -13.32 -15.50 -20.78
C GLY A 13 -12.05 -15.82 -19.98
N ARG A 14 -11.34 -14.80 -19.50
CA ARG A 14 -10.12 -14.97 -18.70
C ARG A 14 -10.38 -14.60 -17.25
N ASP A 15 -10.01 -15.52 -16.35
CA ASP A 15 -10.06 -15.27 -14.92
C ASP A 15 -8.82 -14.48 -14.46
N LEU A 16 -9.07 -13.41 -13.70
CA LEU A 16 -8.02 -12.69 -12.99
C LEU A 16 -7.77 -13.39 -11.65
N ILE A 17 -6.60 -14.01 -11.51
CA ILE A 17 -6.14 -14.60 -10.25
C ILE A 17 -5.20 -13.62 -9.56
N ILE A 18 -5.50 -13.27 -8.31
CA ILE A 18 -4.66 -12.39 -7.49
C ILE A 18 -3.97 -13.25 -6.44
N HIS A 19 -2.64 -13.24 -6.45
CA HIS A 19 -1.85 -13.91 -5.41
C HIS A 19 -1.39 -12.89 -4.38
N HIS A 20 -1.79 -13.09 -3.12
CA HIS A 20 -1.35 -12.29 -1.99
C HIS A 20 -0.14 -12.96 -1.35
N THR A 21 1.04 -12.35 -1.49
CA THR A 21 2.27 -12.80 -0.85
C THR A 21 2.60 -11.91 0.34
N PHE A 22 2.90 -12.51 1.49
CA PHE A 22 3.21 -11.80 2.74
C PHE A 22 4.73 -11.81 3.01
N LEU A 23 5.24 -10.71 3.55
CA LEU A 23 6.65 -10.55 3.88
C LEU A 23 7.03 -11.31 5.15
N ILE A 24 8.26 -11.83 5.20
CA ILE A 24 8.83 -12.45 6.39
C ILE A 24 9.42 -11.35 7.29
N PRO A 25 9.13 -11.36 8.61
CA PRO A 25 9.76 -10.44 9.53
C PRO A 25 11.29 -10.68 9.57
N GLY A 26 12.09 -9.60 9.43
CA GLY A 26 13.54 -9.65 9.74
C GLY A 26 14.49 -9.14 8.63
N HIS A 27 14.05 -8.99 7.38
CA HIS A 27 14.94 -8.59 6.27
C HIS A 27 14.32 -7.62 5.27
N THR A 28 13.51 -6.66 5.73
CA THR A 28 12.97 -5.60 4.88
C THR A 28 13.81 -4.34 5.03
N HIS A 29 14.97 -4.30 4.41
CA HIS A 29 15.54 -3.02 3.97
C HIS A 29 15.04 -2.81 2.55
N MET A 30 13.98 -2.02 2.41
CA MET A 30 13.43 -1.69 1.10
C MET A 30 14.08 -0.41 0.58
N GLU A 31 14.24 -0.28 -0.73
CA GLU A 31 14.77 0.95 -1.34
C GLU A 31 13.93 2.19 -0.95
N ALA A 32 12.64 1.98 -0.70
CA ALA A 32 11.70 3.00 -0.20
C ALA A 32 12.13 3.60 1.15
N ASP A 33 12.77 2.83 2.03
CA ASP A 33 13.19 3.28 3.36
C ASP A 33 14.23 4.41 3.26
N THR A 34 15.06 4.37 2.22
CA THR A 34 16.05 5.43 1.95
C THR A 34 15.38 6.73 1.51
N ILE A 35 14.24 6.65 0.81
CA ILE A 35 13.44 7.82 0.42
C ILE A 35 12.73 8.39 1.66
N HIS A 36 12.11 7.55 2.48
CA HIS A 36 11.45 7.95 3.73
C HIS A 36 12.42 8.67 4.67
N ALA A 37 13.62 8.12 4.89
CA ALA A 37 14.65 8.74 5.72
C ALA A 37 15.07 10.14 5.21
N ALA A 38 15.11 10.34 3.89
CA ALA A 38 15.44 11.64 3.32
C ALA A 38 14.31 12.67 3.51
N ILE A 39 13.05 12.26 3.36
CA ILE A 39 11.87 13.09 3.62
C ILE A 39 11.83 13.49 5.10
N GLU A 40 12.02 12.53 6.01
CA GLU A 40 12.04 12.80 7.46
C GLU A 40 13.15 13.77 7.85
N LYS A 41 14.35 13.59 7.29
CA LYS A 41 15.48 14.51 7.50
C LYS A 41 15.15 15.92 6.99
N GLN A 42 14.47 16.04 5.86
CA GLN A 42 14.05 17.32 5.31
C GLN A 42 12.96 17.98 6.15
N LYS A 43 11.96 17.22 6.64
CA LYS A 43 10.93 17.74 7.55
C LYS A 43 11.54 18.27 8.84
N LYS A 44 12.47 17.55 9.47
CA LYS A 44 13.18 18.04 10.68
C LYS A 44 13.93 19.36 10.47
N ARG A 45 14.37 19.65 9.24
CA ARG A 45 15.07 20.90 8.88
C ARG A 45 14.12 22.03 8.47
N THR A 46 12.88 21.71 8.16
CA THR A 46 11.88 22.67 7.69
C THR A 46 11.15 23.24 8.90
N MET A 47 11.22 24.56 9.09
CA MET A 47 10.55 25.27 10.19
C MET A 47 9.04 25.49 9.94
N ILE A 48 8.55 25.13 8.76
CA ILE A 48 7.14 25.29 8.36
C ILE A 48 6.35 24.08 8.85
N ASP A 49 5.24 24.34 9.53
CA ASP A 49 4.28 23.32 9.92
C ASP A 49 3.51 22.79 8.71
N ILE A 50 3.22 21.49 8.74
CA ILE A 50 2.48 20.85 7.65
C ILE A 50 1.05 20.67 8.12
N GLU A 51 0.13 21.39 7.49
CA GLU A 51 -1.30 21.37 7.84
C GLU A 51 -2.11 20.63 6.78
N LEU A 52 -1.69 20.71 5.51
CA LEU A 52 -2.42 20.14 4.38
C LEU A 52 -1.60 19.05 3.66
N PRO A 53 -2.27 18.07 3.02
CA PRO A 53 -1.60 17.09 2.15
C PRO A 53 -0.78 17.72 1.01
N ARG A 54 -1.17 18.92 0.55
CA ARG A 54 -0.40 19.70 -0.43
C ARG A 54 0.97 20.11 0.09
N ASP A 55 1.07 20.46 1.37
CA ASP A 55 2.33 20.90 1.98
C ASP A 55 3.32 19.73 2.04
N TRP A 56 2.83 18.52 2.31
CA TRP A 56 3.61 17.30 2.16
C TRP A 56 4.13 17.13 0.74
N ALA A 57 3.29 17.34 -0.29
CA ALA A 57 3.72 17.20 -1.67
C ALA A 57 4.84 18.19 -2.03
N ILE A 58 4.72 19.44 -1.57
CA ILE A 58 5.75 20.48 -1.75
C ILE A 58 7.04 20.06 -1.02
N LEU A 59 6.96 19.68 0.25
CA LEU A 59 8.11 19.27 1.04
C LEU A 59 8.84 18.09 0.39
N ILE A 60 8.12 17.04 0.00
CA ILE A 60 8.71 15.84 -0.63
C ILE A 60 9.38 16.21 -1.96
N SER A 61 8.77 17.07 -2.76
CA SER A 61 9.37 17.54 -4.02
C SER A 61 10.65 18.36 -3.82
N SER A 62 10.79 19.01 -2.66
CA SER A 62 11.96 19.81 -2.29
C SER A 62 13.14 18.97 -1.77
N VAL A 63 12.96 17.66 -1.54
CA VAL A 63 14.01 16.81 -0.96
C VAL A 63 15.16 16.67 -1.96
N PRO A 64 16.40 17.04 -1.58
CA PRO A 64 17.55 16.99 -2.48
C PRO A 64 17.97 15.53 -2.73
N ARG A 65 17.61 14.97 -3.89
CA ARG A 65 18.00 13.64 -4.36
C ARG A 65 18.32 13.61 -5.85
N LYS A 66 19.08 12.59 -6.26
CA LYS A 66 19.32 12.23 -7.66
C LYS A 66 18.99 10.75 -7.85
N PRO A 67 18.00 10.39 -8.68
CA PRO A 67 17.05 11.29 -9.35
C PRO A 67 16.13 12.02 -8.36
N PRO A 68 15.55 13.19 -8.73
CA PRO A 68 14.54 13.86 -7.93
C PRO A 68 13.33 12.96 -7.68
N ILE A 69 12.64 13.18 -6.55
CA ILE A 69 11.42 12.42 -6.23
C ILE A 69 10.28 12.95 -7.11
N ASN A 70 9.69 12.07 -7.91
CA ASN A 70 8.47 12.40 -8.65
C ASN A 70 7.26 12.29 -7.72
N VAL A 71 6.66 13.43 -7.34
CA VAL A 71 5.51 13.48 -6.43
C VAL A 71 4.23 13.57 -7.24
N ILE A 72 3.38 12.56 -7.14
CA ILE A 72 2.07 12.52 -7.78
C ILE A 72 1.02 12.75 -6.70
N GLN A 73 0.32 13.89 -6.75
CA GLN A 73 -0.79 14.16 -5.84
C GLN A 73 -1.99 13.29 -6.23
N MET A 74 -2.55 12.61 -5.24
CA MET A 74 -3.74 11.77 -5.40
C MET A 74 -4.98 12.56 -4.99
N GLU A 75 -6.03 12.40 -5.78
CA GLU A 75 -7.33 12.98 -5.54
C GLU A 75 -8.23 12.01 -4.74
N GLN A 76 -9.31 12.52 -4.16
CA GLN A 76 -10.22 11.72 -3.35
C GLN A 76 -10.75 10.48 -4.09
N TYR A 77 -11.00 10.58 -5.40
CA TYR A 77 -11.49 9.46 -6.22
C TYR A 77 -10.45 8.35 -6.43
N ASN A 78 -9.17 8.60 -6.13
CA ASN A 78 -8.15 7.55 -6.15
C ASN A 78 -8.23 6.65 -4.91
N PHE A 79 -8.88 7.09 -3.83
CA PHE A 79 -9.03 6.33 -2.60
C PHE A 79 -10.37 5.58 -2.60
N LEU A 80 -10.30 4.26 -2.72
CA LEU A 80 -11.48 3.40 -2.79
C LEU A 80 -11.89 2.92 -1.39
N ASN A 81 -13.20 2.81 -1.16
CA ASN A 81 -13.75 2.27 0.08
C ASN A 81 -13.79 0.74 0.02
N PHE A 82 -12.97 0.07 0.84
CA PHE A 82 -12.91 -1.38 0.93
C PHE A 82 -13.59 -1.96 2.17
N LYS A 83 -14.37 -1.18 2.92
CA LYS A 83 -15.00 -1.61 4.17
C LYS A 83 -15.83 -2.88 4.00
N GLU A 84 -16.65 -2.94 2.95
CA GLU A 84 -17.47 -4.12 2.68
C GLU A 84 -16.65 -5.34 2.25
N LEU A 85 -15.58 -5.13 1.50
CA LEU A 85 -14.71 -6.21 1.03
C LEU A 85 -14.00 -6.87 2.20
N ILE A 86 -13.50 -6.08 3.15
CA ILE A 86 -12.87 -6.59 4.39
C ILE A 86 -13.91 -7.32 5.25
N GLY A 87 -15.13 -6.80 5.36
CA GLY A 87 -16.19 -7.41 6.16
C GLY A 87 -16.73 -8.73 5.60
N LYS A 88 -16.68 -8.95 4.28
CA LYS A 88 -17.28 -10.12 3.62
C LYS A 88 -16.24 -11.16 3.18
N VAL A 89 -15.12 -10.72 2.63
CA VAL A 89 -14.15 -11.59 1.92
C VAL A 89 -12.87 -11.79 2.74
N PHE A 90 -12.31 -10.72 3.30
CA PHE A 90 -11.06 -10.76 4.06
C PHE A 90 -11.29 -10.71 5.58
N ILE A 91 -12.15 -11.62 6.07
CA ILE A 91 -12.44 -11.72 7.51
C ILE A 91 -11.22 -12.29 8.22
N HIS A 92 -10.72 -11.57 9.23
CA HIS A 92 -9.65 -12.04 10.11
C HIS A 92 -10.17 -13.15 11.04
N LYS A 93 -10.26 -14.37 10.50
CA LYS A 93 -10.65 -15.58 11.23
C LYS A 93 -9.60 -15.92 12.28
N LYS A 94 -10.04 -16.07 13.53
CA LYS A 94 -9.16 -16.48 14.64
C LYS A 94 -8.98 -18.00 14.71
N ILE A 95 -9.93 -18.74 14.16
CA ILE A 95 -10.02 -20.20 14.27
C ILE A 95 -10.15 -20.80 12.86
N ASN A 96 -9.44 -21.89 12.59
CA ASN A 96 -9.56 -22.65 11.34
C ASN A 96 -10.76 -23.62 11.38
N ILE A 97 -10.93 -24.43 10.33
CA ILE A 97 -12.03 -25.40 10.23
C ILE A 97 -11.89 -26.52 11.29
N ASP A 98 -10.65 -26.77 11.73
CA ASP A 98 -10.30 -27.83 12.69
C ASP A 98 -10.32 -27.35 14.16
N GLY A 99 -10.73 -26.10 14.42
CA GLY A 99 -10.82 -25.55 15.78
C GLY A 99 -9.51 -24.99 16.35
N GLU A 100 -8.44 -24.95 15.56
CA GLU A 100 -7.13 -24.45 15.96
C GLU A 100 -6.98 -22.94 15.68
N ALA A 101 -6.09 -22.29 16.44
CA ALA A 101 -5.81 -20.87 16.25
C ALA A 101 -5.07 -20.60 14.93
N VAL A 102 -5.56 -19.65 14.13
CA VAL A 102 -4.93 -19.26 12.87
C VAL A 102 -3.69 -18.42 13.15
N GLY A 103 -2.52 -18.98 12.86
CA GLY A 103 -1.24 -18.27 12.92
C GLY A 103 -1.03 -17.37 11.71
N TRP A 104 -1.69 -16.21 11.64
CA TRP A 104 -1.59 -15.26 10.53
C TRP A 104 -0.15 -14.90 10.14
N ASN A 105 0.73 -14.77 11.14
CA ASN A 105 2.15 -14.46 10.93
C ASN A 105 2.93 -15.57 10.22
N LYS A 106 2.37 -16.79 10.14
CA LYS A 106 2.95 -17.95 9.43
C LYS A 106 2.40 -18.09 8.01
N ILE A 107 1.33 -17.38 7.66
CA ILE A 107 0.71 -17.43 6.33
C ILE A 107 1.61 -16.68 5.35
N ARG A 108 2.10 -17.37 4.33
CA ARG A 108 3.04 -16.81 3.34
C ARG A 108 2.36 -16.41 2.05
N TRP A 109 1.27 -17.09 1.71
CA TRP A 109 0.59 -16.97 0.44
C TRP A 109 -0.90 -17.24 0.61
N MET A 110 -1.72 -16.38 0.01
CA MET A 110 -3.16 -16.60 -0.15
C MET A 110 -3.51 -16.38 -1.63
N LYS A 111 -4.40 -17.23 -2.14
CA LYS A 111 -4.97 -17.15 -3.49
C LYS A 111 -6.38 -16.58 -3.40
#